data_AF-A0A0W0FQY0-F1
#
_entry.id   AF-A0A0W0FQY0-F1
#
_cell.length_a   1.000
_cell.length_b   1.000
_cell.length_c   1.000
_cell.angle_alpha   90.00
_cell.angle_beta   90.00
_cell.angle_gamma   90.00
#
_symmetry.space_group_name_H-M   'P 1'
#
loop_
_entity.id
_entity.type
_entity.pdbx_description
1 polymer ?
#
loop_
_entity_poly.entity_id
_entity_poly.type
_entity_poly.pdbx_seq_one_letter_code
_entity_poly.pdbx_strand_id
1 'polypeptide(L)'
;MIPSQTDVIVPMTLDYMDQLITRQKPYECRRYRISPSVKRIWFYLTAPHSCIAYICEIDPITARNDSPSMEETSFSYTLKSVWRIWKSLGLREMKKNYGLKVAPRGLMYVPTCILDAVPWREQQCLWKLENKPRRVVTTPQPKPTLKRKVTREDSLSFIDGVHHKLLKMEHGPRITRMTSDDRMDVDS
;
A
#
# COMPACT_ATOMS: atom_id res chain seq x y z
N MET A 1 -29.99 -8.43 -6.61
CA MET A 1 -28.58 -8.14 -6.93
C MET A 1 -27.88 -7.80 -5.63
N ILE A 2 -26.80 -8.48 -5.25
CA ILE A 2 -26.03 -8.11 -4.04
C ILE A 2 -25.20 -6.87 -4.40
N PRO A 3 -25.23 -5.78 -3.59
CA PRO A 3 -24.38 -4.62 -3.82
C PRO A 3 -22.91 -5.06 -3.86
N SER A 4 -22.15 -4.60 -4.86
CA SER A 4 -20.72 -4.89 -4.93
C SER A 4 -20.04 -4.33 -3.68
N GLN A 5 -19.49 -5.21 -2.84
CA GLN A 5 -18.80 -4.85 -1.60
C GLN A 5 -17.45 -4.18 -1.90
N THR A 6 -17.51 -2.91 -2.31
CA THR A 6 -16.38 -2.08 -2.74
C THR A 6 -15.89 -1.11 -1.68
N ASP A 7 -16.58 -1.06 -0.55
CA ASP A 7 -16.45 0.00 0.45
C ASP A 7 -16.44 -0.58 1.86
N VAL A 8 -15.46 -0.17 2.66
CA VAL A 8 -15.34 -0.58 4.06
C VAL A 8 -15.21 0.63 4.99
N ILE A 9 -15.81 0.56 6.17
CA ILE A 9 -15.45 1.42 7.29
C ILE A 9 -14.28 0.79 8.06
N VAL A 10 -13.33 1.65 8.45
CA VAL A 10 -12.15 1.28 9.22
C VAL A 10 -11.92 2.34 10.33
N PRO A 11 -11.69 1.95 11.59
CA PRO A 11 -11.40 2.88 12.67
C PRO A 11 -9.98 3.48 12.54
N MET A 12 -9.87 4.77 12.89
CA MET A 12 -8.66 5.59 12.77
C MET A 12 -8.60 6.68 13.84
N THR A 13 -7.40 7.15 14.22
CA THR A 13 -7.21 8.35 15.06
C THR A 13 -7.09 9.61 14.19
N LEU A 14 -7.29 10.81 14.78
CA LEU A 14 -7.13 12.05 14.04
C LEU A 14 -5.67 12.26 13.58
N ASP A 15 -4.71 12.10 14.49
CA ASP A 15 -3.28 12.33 14.23
C ASP A 15 -2.73 11.48 13.07
N TYR A 16 -3.24 10.25 12.91
CA TYR A 16 -2.88 9.40 11.78
C TYR A 16 -3.60 9.84 10.49
N MET A 17 -4.87 10.24 10.59
CA MET A 17 -5.61 10.80 9.45
C MET A 17 -4.91 12.06 8.91
N ASP A 18 -4.34 12.90 9.78
CA ASP A 18 -3.58 14.08 9.38
C ASP A 18 -2.30 13.72 8.60
N GLN A 19 -1.64 12.58 8.90
CA GLN A 19 -0.53 12.07 8.09
C GLN A 19 -0.97 11.62 6.68
N LEU A 20 -2.22 11.14 6.55
CA LEU A 20 -2.82 10.83 5.24
C LEU A 20 -3.15 12.13 4.48
N ILE A 21 -3.76 13.11 5.15
CA ILE A 21 -4.14 14.40 4.57
C ILE A 21 -2.91 15.18 4.08
N THR A 22 -1.88 15.27 4.92
CA THR A 22 -0.60 15.94 4.62
C THR A 22 0.30 15.15 3.68
N ARG A 23 -0.08 13.92 3.30
CA ARG A 23 0.70 12.99 2.46
C ARG A 23 2.06 12.56 3.05
N GLN A 24 2.27 12.73 4.36
CA GLN A 24 3.44 12.20 5.06
C GLN A 24 3.46 10.66 5.03
N LYS A 25 2.28 10.04 5.16
CA LYS A 25 2.10 8.59 5.07
C LYS A 25 0.96 8.25 4.09
N PRO A 26 1.17 8.29 2.76
CA PRO A 26 0.10 8.16 1.77
C PRO A 26 -0.35 6.70 1.54
N TYR A 27 -0.28 5.86 2.57
CA TYR A 27 -0.62 4.44 2.53
C TYR A 27 -1.17 3.98 3.88
N GLU A 28 -2.09 3.03 3.84
CA GLU A 28 -2.71 2.44 5.03
C GLU A 28 -2.22 1.00 5.24
N CYS A 29 -1.81 0.66 6.47
CA CYS A 29 -1.30 -0.68 6.81
C CYS A 29 -2.28 -1.45 7.72
N ARG A 30 -2.56 -2.71 7.40
CA ARG A 30 -3.38 -3.61 8.25
C ARG A 30 -2.79 -5.02 8.33
N ARG A 31 -2.89 -5.66 9.50
CA ARG A 31 -2.49 -7.08 9.70
C ARG A 31 -3.40 -8.08 8.97
N TYR A 32 -4.61 -7.67 8.59
CA TYR A 32 -5.56 -8.46 7.81
C TYR A 32 -5.62 -7.95 6.36
N ARG A 33 -5.88 -8.85 5.41
CA ARG A 33 -6.06 -8.50 4.01
C ARG A 33 -7.48 -8.00 3.77
N ILE A 34 -7.61 -6.75 3.38
CA ILE A 34 -8.84 -6.18 2.80
C ILE A 34 -9.14 -6.92 1.47
N SER A 35 -10.42 -7.25 1.24
CA SER A 35 -10.88 -7.92 0.02
C SER A 35 -10.45 -7.17 -1.25
N PRO A 36 -9.94 -7.84 -2.30
CA PRO A 36 -9.61 -7.20 -3.59
C PRO A 36 -10.79 -6.51 -4.29
N SER A 37 -12.04 -6.78 -3.87
CA SER A 37 -13.22 -6.05 -4.36
C SER A 37 -13.29 -4.61 -3.83
N VAL A 38 -12.64 -4.32 -2.71
CA VAL A 38 -12.68 -3.01 -2.04
C VAL A 38 -11.83 -2.00 -2.79
N LYS A 39 -12.44 -0.85 -3.08
CA LYS A 39 -11.86 0.29 -3.80
C LYS A 39 -11.77 1.53 -2.91
N ARG A 40 -12.52 1.56 -1.80
CA ARG A 40 -12.66 2.72 -0.91
C ARG A 40 -12.64 2.33 0.56
N ILE A 41 -11.93 3.11 1.37
CA ILE A 41 -11.95 3.05 2.83
C ILE A 41 -12.62 4.32 3.36
N TRP A 42 -13.58 4.16 4.25
CA TRP A 42 -14.27 5.22 4.97
C TRP A 42 -13.71 5.24 6.40
N PHE A 43 -12.99 6.29 6.77
CA PHE A 43 -12.34 6.37 8.07
C PHE A 43 -13.31 6.87 9.14
N TYR A 44 -13.57 5.99 10.11
CA TYR A 44 -14.25 6.33 11.36
C TYR A 44 -13.21 6.86 12.35
N LEU A 45 -13.25 8.16 12.62
CA LEU A 45 -12.48 8.76 13.70
C LEU A 45 -12.99 8.23 15.04
N THR A 46 -12.08 7.70 15.85
CA THR A 46 -12.36 7.24 17.21
C THR A 46 -12.66 8.41 18.16
N ALA A 47 -12.76 8.14 19.46
CA ALA A 47 -12.92 9.20 20.45
C ALA A 47 -11.77 10.24 20.35
N PRO A 48 -12.04 11.55 20.56
CA PRO A 48 -13.33 12.11 20.98
C PRO A 48 -14.35 12.31 19.85
N HIS A 49 -13.96 12.17 18.58
CA HIS A 49 -14.76 12.58 17.42
C HIS A 49 -15.93 11.62 17.12
N SER A 50 -15.67 10.31 17.23
CA SER A 50 -16.68 9.25 17.11
C SER A 50 -17.57 9.35 15.86
N CYS A 51 -16.98 9.64 14.70
CA CYS A 51 -17.70 9.91 13.46
C CYS A 51 -16.97 9.39 12.22
N ILE A 52 -17.70 9.08 11.14
CA ILE A 52 -17.07 8.90 9.83
C ILE A 52 -16.87 10.29 9.21
N ALA A 53 -15.63 10.65 8.91
CA ALA A 53 -15.27 11.99 8.45
C ALA A 53 -14.53 12.02 7.10
N TYR A 54 -13.89 10.91 6.70
CA TYR A 54 -13.06 10.87 5.50
C TYR A 54 -13.31 9.60 4.67
N ILE A 55 -13.10 9.72 3.36
CA ILE A 55 -13.21 8.64 2.39
C ILE A 55 -11.96 8.65 1.52
N CYS A 56 -11.31 7.50 1.35
CA CYS A 56 -10.10 7.37 0.56
C CYS A 56 -10.27 6.30 -0.52
N GLU A 57 -9.96 6.63 -1.77
CA GLU A 57 -9.79 5.62 -2.82
C GLU A 57 -8.43 4.91 -2.59
N ILE A 58 -8.41 3.59 -2.71
CA ILE A 58 -7.19 2.78 -2.54
C ILE A 58 -6.80 2.07 -3.82
N ASP A 59 -5.51 1.81 -3.99
CA ASP A 59 -5.04 0.80 -4.93
C ASP A 59 -5.23 -0.62 -4.39
N PRO A 60 -5.30 -1.63 -5.27
CA PRO A 60 -5.06 -3.01 -4.88
C PRO A 60 -3.74 -3.13 -4.12
N ILE A 61 -3.68 -4.11 -3.21
CA ILE A 61 -2.50 -4.45 -2.39
C ILE A 61 -1.18 -4.27 -3.16
N THR A 62 -0.34 -3.35 -2.70
CA THR A 62 0.87 -2.95 -3.43
C THR A 62 2.04 -3.91 -3.16
N ALA A 63 2.18 -4.38 -1.92
CA ALA A 63 3.15 -5.40 -1.52
C ALA A 63 2.71 -6.12 -0.23
N ARG A 64 3.27 -7.31 -0.02
CA ARG A 64 3.48 -7.89 1.32
C ARG A 64 4.90 -7.51 1.73
N ASN A 65 5.07 -6.84 2.87
CA ASN A 65 6.42 -6.57 3.38
C ASN A 65 6.96 -7.84 4.04
N ASP A 66 7.89 -8.52 3.37
CA ASP A 66 8.67 -9.64 3.90
C ASP A 66 10.01 -9.15 4.49
N SER A 67 9.99 -8.00 5.17
CA SER A 67 11.15 -7.42 5.85
C SER A 67 11.38 -8.06 7.23
N PRO A 68 12.58 -8.60 7.55
CA PRO A 68 12.83 -9.44 8.74
C PRO A 68 13.02 -8.63 10.03
N SER A 69 12.24 -7.58 10.26
CA SER A 69 12.38 -6.64 11.38
C SER A 69 11.05 -6.38 12.09
N MET A 70 10.57 -7.39 12.83
CA MET A 70 9.47 -7.41 13.82
C MET A 70 8.07 -6.84 13.46
N GLU A 71 7.88 -6.05 12.41
CA GLU A 71 6.56 -5.73 11.82
C GLU A 71 6.20 -6.70 10.68
N GLU A 72 6.52 -7.97 10.88
CA GLU A 72 6.27 -9.04 9.90
C GLU A 72 4.75 -9.21 9.68
N THR A 73 4.34 -9.28 8.40
CA THR A 73 2.95 -9.52 7.94
C THR A 73 1.94 -8.37 8.09
N SER A 74 2.31 -7.14 7.71
CA SER A 74 1.32 -6.10 7.35
C SER A 74 1.08 -6.02 5.84
N PHE A 75 -0.18 -5.76 5.47
CA PHE A 75 -0.61 -5.44 4.10
C PHE A 75 -0.75 -3.93 3.94
N SER A 76 -0.10 -3.37 2.92
CA SER A 76 -0.11 -1.93 2.64
C SER A 76 -1.01 -1.58 1.44
N TYR A 77 -1.82 -0.54 1.61
CA TYR A 77 -2.80 -0.02 0.67
C TYR A 77 -2.47 1.43 0.32
N THR A 78 -1.90 1.65 -0.85
CA THR A 78 -1.58 3.01 -1.35
C THR A 78 -2.86 3.82 -1.56
N LEU A 79 -2.90 5.05 -1.04
CA LEU A 79 -4.05 5.94 -1.18
C LEU A 79 -3.98 6.73 -2.50
N LYS A 80 -5.04 6.64 -3.30
CA LYS A 80 -5.19 7.36 -4.58
C LYS A 80 -5.79 8.75 -4.42
N SER A 81 -6.62 8.95 -3.40
CA SER A 81 -7.21 10.25 -3.09
C SER A 81 -7.76 10.25 -1.67
N VAL A 82 -7.83 11.43 -1.05
CA VAL A 82 -8.45 11.66 0.25
C VAL A 82 -9.55 12.70 0.10
N TRP A 83 -10.74 12.37 0.61
CA TRP A 83 -11.93 13.19 0.58
C TRP A 83 -12.44 13.42 2.01
N ARG A 84 -12.84 14.64 2.34
CA ARG A 84 -13.51 14.99 3.60
C ARG A 84 -15.02 15.08 3.36
N ILE A 85 -15.79 14.35 4.17
CA ILE A 85 -17.26 14.42 4.16
C ILE A 85 -17.69 15.76 4.74
N TRP A 86 -18.58 16.47 4.05
CA TRP A 86 -19.04 17.81 4.47
C TRP A 86 -19.70 17.81 5.85
N LYS A 87 -20.54 16.81 6.10
CA LYS A 87 -21.16 16.54 7.40
C LYS A 87 -20.75 15.16 7.90
N SER A 88 -19.78 15.11 8.81
CA SER A 88 -19.30 13.85 9.39
C SER A 88 -20.43 13.07 10.06
N LEU A 89 -20.54 11.77 9.78
CA LEU A 89 -21.58 10.91 10.32
C LEU A 89 -21.25 10.47 11.75
N GLY A 90 -21.81 11.16 12.74
CA GLY A 90 -21.59 10.85 14.16
C GLY A 90 -22.20 9.51 14.59
N LEU A 91 -21.62 8.87 15.60
CA LEU A 91 -22.06 7.56 16.10
C LEU A 91 -23.56 7.48 16.45
N ARG A 92 -24.14 8.56 16.99
CA ARG A 92 -25.59 8.66 17.27
C ARG A 92 -26.44 8.60 16.00
N GLU A 93 -25.99 9.26 14.94
CA GLU A 93 -26.64 9.29 13.64
C GLU A 93 -26.51 7.93 12.93
N MET A 94 -25.32 7.32 12.97
CA MET A 94 -25.07 5.96 12.49
C MET A 94 -25.94 4.90 13.17
N LYS A 95 -26.14 5.02 14.49
CA LYS A 95 -27.04 4.15 15.26
C LYS A 95 -28.51 4.34 14.87
N LYS A 96 -28.97 5.60 14.83
CA LYS A 96 -30.39 5.93 14.65
C LYS A 96 -30.87 5.73 13.21
N ASN A 97 -30.09 6.18 12.23
CA ASN A 97 -30.53 6.33 10.85
C ASN A 97 -29.96 5.25 9.91
N TYR A 98 -28.82 4.65 10.26
CA TYR A 98 -28.06 3.76 9.38
C TYR A 98 -27.86 2.34 9.93
N GLY A 99 -28.48 2.00 11.07
CA GLY A 99 -28.53 0.64 11.60
C GLY A 99 -27.25 0.08 12.23
N LEU A 100 -26.19 0.90 12.42
CA LEU A 100 -24.98 0.44 13.10
C LEU A 100 -25.26 0.26 14.60
N LYS A 101 -25.19 -0.96 15.13
CA LYS A 101 -25.46 -1.22 16.55
C LYS A 101 -24.38 -0.63 17.49
N VAL A 102 -23.13 -0.62 17.05
CA VAL A 102 -21.94 -0.22 17.83
C VAL A 102 -20.99 0.63 16.99
N ALA A 103 -20.02 1.29 17.64
CA ALA A 103 -18.94 1.94 16.93
C ALA A 103 -18.10 0.91 16.13
N PRO A 104 -17.61 1.25 14.92
CA PRO A 104 -16.67 0.41 14.19
C PRO A 104 -15.42 0.12 15.05
N ARG A 105 -15.15 -1.17 15.31
CA ARG A 105 -13.96 -1.64 16.07
C ARG A 105 -12.92 -2.35 15.19
N GLY A 106 -13.24 -2.56 13.92
CA GLY A 106 -12.40 -3.23 12.92
C GLY A 106 -12.99 -2.97 11.53
N LEU A 107 -12.52 -3.71 10.52
CA LEU A 107 -13.09 -3.63 9.18
C LEU A 107 -14.54 -4.12 9.18
N MET A 108 -15.42 -3.33 8.57
CA MET A 108 -16.79 -3.72 8.23
C MET A 108 -17.16 -3.12 6.88
N TYR A 109 -18.02 -3.78 6.11
CA TYR A 109 -18.53 -3.18 4.86
C TYR A 109 -19.48 -2.02 5.16
N VAL A 110 -19.47 -1.00 4.30
CA VAL A 110 -20.38 0.15 4.43
C VAL A 110 -21.81 -0.29 4.10
N PRO A 111 -22.80 -0.04 4.99
CA PRO A 111 -24.20 -0.27 4.68
C PRO A 111 -24.65 0.54 3.47
N THR A 112 -25.51 -0.02 2.61
CA THR A 112 -26.01 0.67 1.40
C THR A 112 -26.63 2.01 1.73
N CYS A 113 -27.42 2.10 2.80
CA CYS A 113 -28.03 3.35 3.25
C CYS A 113 -27.02 4.48 3.56
N ILE A 114 -25.76 4.18 3.91
CA ILE A 114 -24.70 5.20 4.02
C ILE A 114 -24.13 5.56 2.64
N LEU A 115 -23.96 4.58 1.74
CA LEU A 115 -23.50 4.81 0.37
C LEU A 115 -24.48 5.67 -0.43
N ASP A 116 -25.79 5.45 -0.23
CA ASP A 116 -26.87 6.17 -0.87
C ASP A 116 -27.04 7.59 -0.30
N ALA A 117 -26.86 7.76 1.02
CA ALA A 117 -27.02 9.06 1.69
C ALA A 117 -25.77 9.96 1.64
N VAL A 118 -24.58 9.41 1.37
CA VAL A 118 -23.32 10.17 1.28
C VAL A 118 -22.65 9.91 -0.06
N PRO A 119 -23.04 10.64 -1.13
CA PRO A 119 -22.38 10.55 -2.43
C PRO A 119 -20.94 11.07 -2.33
N TRP A 120 -19.99 10.12 -2.22
CA TRP A 120 -18.59 10.42 -1.93
C TRP A 120 -17.90 11.34 -2.97
N ARG A 121 -18.35 11.32 -4.22
CA ARG A 121 -17.80 12.14 -5.32
C ARG A 121 -18.15 13.63 -5.21
N GLU A 122 -19.17 13.95 -4.41
CA GLU A 122 -19.66 15.33 -4.17
C GLU A 122 -19.05 15.93 -2.89
N GLN A 123 -18.22 15.16 -2.19
CA GLN A 123 -17.53 15.58 -0.98
C GLN A 123 -16.28 16.42 -1.29
N GLN A 124 -15.67 17.03 -0.27
CA GLN A 124 -14.48 17.86 -0.47
C GLN A 124 -13.26 16.98 -0.78
N CYS A 125 -12.79 16.96 -2.03
CA CYS A 125 -11.50 16.37 -2.36
C CYS A 125 -10.38 17.19 -1.71
N LEU A 126 -9.63 16.62 -0.77
CA LEU A 126 -8.46 17.26 -0.17
C LEU A 126 -7.24 17.09 -1.07
N TRP A 127 -7.09 15.90 -1.65
CA TRP A 127 -6.12 15.65 -2.70
C TRP A 127 -6.43 14.38 -3.50
N LYS A 128 -5.90 14.31 -4.72
CA LYS A 128 -5.91 13.12 -5.58
C LYS A 128 -4.55 12.94 -6.26
N LEU A 129 -4.15 11.69 -6.51
CA LEU A 129 -3.05 11.38 -7.41
C LEU A 129 -3.52 11.63 -8.84
N GLU A 130 -2.76 12.43 -9.58
CA GLU A 130 -3.02 12.62 -11.01
C GLU A 130 -2.83 11.29 -11.75
N ASN A 131 -3.79 10.92 -12.58
CA ASN A 131 -3.59 9.90 -13.60
C ASN A 131 -2.66 10.47 -14.70
N LYS A 132 -1.37 10.59 -14.41
CA LYS A 132 -0.38 10.77 -15.48
C LYS A 132 -0.50 9.53 -16.39
N PRO A 133 -0.87 9.68 -17.67
CA PRO A 133 -0.91 8.54 -18.57
C PRO A 133 0.49 7.94 -18.56
N ARG A 134 0.57 6.66 -18.20
CA ARG A 134 1.82 5.92 -18.11
C ARG A 134 2.49 6.06 -19.48
N ARG A 135 3.56 6.87 -19.58
CA ARG A 135 4.29 7.02 -20.84
C ARG A 135 4.70 5.62 -21.25
N VAL A 136 4.08 5.10 -22.31
CA VAL A 136 4.54 3.88 -22.94
C VAL A 136 5.92 4.24 -23.45
N VAL A 137 6.95 3.75 -22.75
CA VAL A 137 8.31 3.75 -23.28
C VAL A 137 8.27 2.73 -24.41
N THR A 138 7.90 3.20 -25.60
CA THR A 138 8.09 2.47 -26.85
C THR A 138 9.59 2.37 -27.06
N THR A 139 10.20 1.34 -26.46
CA THR A 139 11.52 0.87 -26.86
C THR A 139 11.48 0.69 -28.37
N PRO A 140 12.29 1.42 -29.15
CA PRO A 140 12.22 1.31 -30.61
C PRO A 140 12.60 -0.11 -30.99
N GLN A 141 11.64 -0.83 -31.60
CA GLN A 141 11.87 -2.16 -32.16
C GLN A 141 13.02 -2.07 -33.17
N PRO A 142 14.06 -2.91 -33.08
CA PRO A 142 15.13 -2.91 -34.07
C PRO A 142 14.53 -3.28 -35.43
N LYS A 143 14.72 -2.41 -36.43
CA LYS A 143 14.23 -2.64 -37.79
C LYS A 143 14.79 -3.97 -38.31
N PRO A 144 13.98 -4.83 -38.96
CA PRO A 144 14.49 -6.06 -39.54
C PRO A 144 15.53 -5.74 -40.63
N THR A 145 16.78 -6.11 -40.37
CA THR A 145 17.89 -5.84 -41.29
C THR A 145 17.73 -6.69 -42.55
N LEU A 146 17.67 -6.04 -43.71
CA LEU A 146 17.53 -6.71 -45.00
C LEU A 146 18.73 -7.64 -45.24
N LYS A 147 18.51 -8.95 -45.26
CA LYS A 147 19.58 -9.93 -45.51
C LYS A 147 20.11 -9.77 -46.94
N ARG A 148 21.30 -9.16 -47.08
CA ARG A 148 22.08 -9.24 -48.33
C ARG A 148 22.40 -10.71 -48.60
N LYS A 149 22.02 -11.22 -49.78
CA LYS A 149 22.61 -12.45 -50.31
C LYS A 149 24.09 -12.18 -50.58
N VAL A 150 24.96 -12.96 -49.95
CA VAL A 150 26.37 -13.09 -50.36
C VAL A 150 26.52 -14.48 -50.95
N THR A 151 26.93 -14.53 -52.21
CA THR A 151 27.29 -15.74 -52.94
C THR A 151 28.62 -16.30 -52.43
N ARG A 152 28.87 -17.60 -52.68
CA ARG A 152 30.21 -18.23 -52.63
C ARG A 152 31.24 -17.29 -53.31
N GLU A 153 32.49 -17.14 -52.85
CA GLU A 153 33.47 -18.14 -52.39
C GLU A 153 34.34 -17.60 -51.21
N ASP A 154 35.46 -18.29 -50.91
CA ASP A 154 36.49 -18.01 -49.88
C ASP A 154 36.06 -18.16 -48.40
N SER A 155 36.38 -19.20 -47.62
CA SER A 155 37.55 -20.13 -47.47
C SER A 155 38.51 -19.78 -46.31
N LEU A 156 38.23 -20.41 -45.16
CA LEU A 156 39.19 -20.94 -44.16
C LEU A 156 39.95 -20.01 -43.19
N SER A 157 40.25 -20.62 -42.03
CA SER A 157 40.99 -20.11 -40.84
C SER A 157 40.23 -19.08 -39.98
N PHE A 158 40.34 -19.05 -38.64
CA PHE A 158 41.12 -19.87 -37.70
C PHE A 158 40.38 -20.01 -36.34
N ILE A 159 40.96 -20.76 -35.39
CA ILE A 159 40.29 -21.32 -34.20
C ILE A 159 40.72 -20.67 -32.88
N ASP A 160 39.89 -20.89 -31.85
CA ASP A 160 40.18 -20.91 -30.40
C ASP A 160 40.48 -19.62 -29.62
N GLY A 161 40.02 -19.63 -28.36
CA GLY A 161 40.14 -18.50 -27.43
C GLY A 161 39.39 -18.65 -26.09
N VAL A 162 39.22 -19.87 -25.56
CA VAL A 162 38.65 -20.07 -24.21
C VAL A 162 39.74 -19.85 -23.16
N HIS A 163 39.50 -18.99 -22.17
CA HIS A 163 40.21 -19.07 -20.90
C HIS A 163 39.33 -18.74 -19.69
N HIS A 164 39.39 -19.61 -18.70
CA HIS A 164 38.66 -19.54 -17.42
C HIS A 164 39.66 -19.29 -16.28
N LYS A 165 39.16 -19.23 -15.03
CA LYS A 165 39.89 -19.18 -13.72
C LYS A 165 40.45 -17.80 -13.29
N LEU A 166 40.54 -17.45 -11.99
CA LEU A 166 39.91 -17.99 -10.75
C LEU A 166 40.04 -16.94 -9.61
N LEU A 167 39.29 -17.13 -8.52
CA LEU A 167 39.33 -16.41 -7.23
C LEU A 167 40.70 -15.89 -6.77
N LYS A 168 40.66 -14.75 -6.06
CA LYS A 168 41.25 -14.67 -4.71
C LYS A 168 40.28 -14.03 -3.70
N MET A 169 40.04 -14.74 -2.61
CA MET A 169 39.65 -14.20 -1.29
C MET A 169 40.94 -13.63 -0.64
N GLU A 170 40.99 -12.93 0.48
CA GLU A 170 40.02 -12.68 1.57
C GLU A 170 39.95 -11.13 1.79
N HIS A 171 39.96 -10.46 2.97
CA HIS A 171 39.84 -10.82 4.38
C HIS A 171 39.19 -9.63 5.14
N GLY A 172 38.48 -9.87 6.24
CA GLY A 172 38.02 -8.81 7.16
C GLY A 172 37.91 -9.34 8.60
N PRO A 173 38.42 -8.63 9.62
CA PRO A 173 38.54 -9.16 10.98
C PRO A 173 37.21 -9.19 11.75
N ARG A 174 37.22 -9.97 12.84
CA ARG A 174 36.05 -10.56 13.50
C ARG A 174 35.87 -10.00 14.91
N ILE A 175 34.64 -9.54 15.20
CA ILE A 175 33.87 -9.56 16.48
C ILE A 175 34.66 -9.51 17.80
N THR A 176 34.25 -8.61 18.69
CA THR A 176 34.23 -8.87 20.14
C THR A 176 32.84 -8.59 20.71
N ARG A 177 32.24 -9.59 21.38
CA ARG A 177 31.10 -9.41 22.30
C ARG A 177 31.67 -9.17 23.70
N MET A 178 31.01 -8.34 24.51
CA MET A 178 31.17 -8.37 25.96
C MET A 178 29.81 -8.58 26.64
N THR A 179 29.84 -9.32 27.75
CA THR A 179 28.68 -9.76 28.53
C THR A 179 28.97 -9.56 30.01
N SER A 180 28.06 -8.89 30.70
CA SER A 180 27.91 -8.78 32.16
C SER A 180 26.58 -8.02 32.33
N ASP A 181 25.48 -8.56 32.85
CA ASP A 181 25.34 -9.44 34.01
C ASP A 181 25.88 -8.76 35.28
N ASP A 182 25.04 -7.92 35.88
CA ASP A 182 25.16 -7.49 37.28
C ASP A 182 23.77 -7.49 37.90
N ARG A 183 23.61 -8.26 38.98
CA ARG A 183 22.48 -8.21 39.90
C ARG A 183 22.80 -7.17 40.97
N MET A 184 21.80 -6.40 41.41
CA MET A 184 21.64 -6.17 42.85
C MET A 184 20.15 -6.09 43.19
N ASP A 185 19.73 -6.99 44.07
CA ASP A 185 18.54 -6.84 44.90
C ASP A 185 18.75 -5.73 45.94
N VAL A 186 17.63 -5.19 46.45
CA VAL A 186 17.38 -4.61 47.79
C VAL A 186 16.33 -3.51 47.64
N ASP A 187 15.31 -3.34 48.48
CA ASP A 187 14.50 -4.16 49.39
C ASP A 187 13.51 -3.14 50.03
N SER A 188 12.36 -3.60 50.51
CA SER A 188 11.47 -2.92 51.48
C SER A 188 10.95 -1.50 51.18
#